data_AF-A0A970FPQ2-F1
#
_entry.id   AF-A0A970FPQ2-F1
#
_cell.length_a   1.000
_cell.length_b   1.000
_cell.length_c   1.000
_cell.angle_alpha   90.00
_cell.angle_beta   90.00
_cell.angle_gamma   90.00
#
_symmetry.space_group_name_H-M   'P 1'
#
loop_
_entity.id
_entity.type
_entity.pdbx_description
1 polymer ?
#
loop_
_entity_poly.entity_id
_entity_poly.type
_entity_poly.pdbx_seq_one_letter_code
_entity_poly.pdbx_strand_id
1 'polypeptide(L)'
;MDYKAYEKKCMAVRTKNDAFLDEFSKDLQQAGLKDKTIEGHCKNVDFYINSYLLMEQPLEMVCGTYSNKIADFLGDFFIRKCMWSTPSTIKSTAVSIRKFYSSMLQRGYILESNYAELNSTINENLIEWLIECEAFNDPDTPNPFAFF
;
A
#
# COMPACT_ATOMS: atom_id res chain seq x y z
N MET A 1 -12.64 17.95 -11.63
CA MET A 1 -12.79 18.46 -10.24
C MET A 1 -11.80 19.60 -10.09
N ASP A 2 -12.16 20.73 -9.50
CA ASP A 2 -11.17 21.76 -9.20
C ASP A 2 -10.29 21.34 -8.00
N TYR A 3 -9.14 22.02 -7.84
CA TYR A 3 -8.17 21.69 -6.81
C TYR A 3 -8.73 21.79 -5.38
N LYS A 4 -9.56 22.79 -5.08
CA LYS A 4 -10.13 22.99 -3.73
C LYS A 4 -11.11 21.87 -3.38
N ALA A 5 -11.93 21.47 -4.34
CA ALA A 5 -12.85 20.35 -4.19
C ALA A 5 -12.11 19.02 -4.02
N TYR A 6 -10.99 18.84 -4.73
CA TYR A 6 -10.11 17.68 -4.58
C TYR A 6 -9.49 17.63 -3.18
N GLU A 7 -8.87 18.72 -2.72
CA GLU A 7 -8.23 18.80 -1.41
C GLU A 7 -9.22 18.53 -0.26
N LYS A 8 -10.41 19.13 -0.33
CA LYS A 8 -11.47 18.89 0.65
C LYS A 8 -11.88 17.41 0.71
N LYS A 9 -11.94 16.73 -0.44
CA LYS A 9 -12.23 15.28 -0.47
C LYS A 9 -11.07 14.46 0.09
N CYS A 10 -9.83 14.77 -0.26
CA CYS A 10 -8.66 14.11 0.31
C CYS A 10 -8.62 14.24 1.83
N MET A 11 -8.94 15.42 2.39
CA MET A 11 -9.03 15.62 3.84
C MET A 11 -10.11 14.73 4.46
N ALA A 12 -11.29 14.66 3.85
CA ALA A 12 -12.37 13.80 4.35
C ALA A 12 -11.99 12.31 4.32
N VAL A 13 -11.28 11.87 3.28
CA VAL A 13 -10.78 10.49 3.19
C VAL A 13 -9.69 10.24 4.24
N ARG A 14 -8.74 11.16 4.44
CA ARG A 14 -7.70 11.04 5.49
C ARG A 14 -8.30 10.88 6.87
N THR A 15 -9.32 11.68 7.22
CA THR A 15 -10.01 11.56 8.52
C THR A 15 -10.63 10.17 8.73
N LYS A 16 -11.19 9.55 7.67
CA LYS A 16 -11.67 8.16 7.77
C LYS A 16 -10.51 7.17 7.92
N ASN A 17 -9.44 7.37 7.14
CA ASN A 17 -8.28 6.50 7.15
C ASN A 17 -7.54 6.53 8.50
N ASP A 18 -7.51 7.67 9.20
CA ASP A 18 -6.96 7.78 10.56
C ASP A 18 -7.67 6.80 11.52
N ALA A 19 -8.99 6.70 11.45
CA ALA A 19 -9.75 5.73 12.24
C ALA A 19 -9.40 4.27 11.89
N PHE A 20 -9.20 3.96 10.61
CA PHE A 20 -8.76 2.63 10.18
C PHE A 20 -7.34 2.30 10.66
N LEU A 21 -6.43 3.27 10.64
CA LEU A 21 -5.06 3.11 11.13
C LEU A 21 -5.02 2.90 12.65
N ASP A 22 -5.85 3.62 13.40
CA ASP A 22 -6.00 3.43 14.86
C ASP A 22 -6.52 2.03 15.19
N GLU A 23 -7.52 1.56 14.46
CA GLU A 23 -8.08 0.22 14.63
C GLU A 23 -7.07 -0.87 14.25
N PHE A 24 -6.35 -0.68 13.15
CA PHE A 24 -5.27 -1.57 12.74
C PHE A 24 -4.15 -1.63 13.79
N SER A 25 -3.74 -0.49 14.32
CA SER A 25 -2.73 -0.42 15.39
C SER A 25 -3.17 -1.20 16.63
N LYS A 26 -4.44 -1.10 17.03
CA LYS A 26 -5.01 -1.89 18.14
C LYS A 26 -4.98 -3.38 17.86
N ASP A 27 -5.31 -3.80 16.63
CA ASP A 27 -5.27 -5.22 16.25
C ASP A 27 -3.85 -5.78 16.30
N LEU A 28 -2.85 -5.02 15.85
CA LEU A 28 -1.45 -5.41 15.95
C LEU A 28 -0.97 -5.48 17.41
N GLN A 29 -1.42 -4.56 18.26
CA GLN A 29 -1.11 -4.57 19.69
C GLN A 29 -1.71 -5.81 20.38
N GLN A 30 -2.98 -6.14 20.08
CA GLN A 30 -3.64 -7.34 20.59
C GLN A 30 -2.97 -8.63 20.11
N ALA A 31 -2.40 -8.62 18.90
CA ALA A 31 -1.58 -9.70 18.39
C ALA A 31 -0.17 -9.77 19.02
N GLY A 32 0.16 -8.89 19.97
CA GLY A 32 1.41 -8.91 20.74
C GLY A 32 2.63 -8.35 20.01
N LEU A 33 2.44 -7.55 18.96
CA LEU A 33 3.56 -6.89 18.29
C LEU A 33 4.14 -5.77 19.15
N LYS A 34 5.44 -5.52 19.00
CA LYS A 34 6.14 -4.42 19.67
C LYS A 34 5.82 -3.08 18.99
N ASP A 35 5.77 -2.01 19.77
CA ASP A 35 5.43 -0.66 19.30
C ASP A 35 6.20 -0.22 18.05
N LYS A 36 7.52 -0.43 18.02
CA LYS A 36 8.36 -0.09 16.86
C LYS A 36 7.93 -0.84 15.58
N THR A 37 7.48 -2.09 15.72
CA THR A 37 7.00 -2.89 14.59
C THR A 37 5.61 -2.41 14.15
N ILE A 38 4.75 -2.07 15.10
CA ILE A 38 3.43 -1.50 14.84
C ILE A 38 3.57 -0.18 14.07
N GLU A 39 4.44 0.72 14.54
CA GLU A 39 4.73 2.00 13.88
C GLU A 39 5.20 1.79 12.44
N GLY A 40 6.09 0.82 12.19
CA GLY A 40 6.54 0.48 10.85
C GLY A 40 5.40 0.01 9.93
N HIS A 41 4.52 -0.86 10.44
CA HIS A 41 3.36 -1.32 9.67
C HIS A 41 2.38 -0.17 9.39
N CYS A 42 2.04 0.64 10.38
CA CYS A 42 1.14 1.77 10.21
C CYS A 42 1.70 2.80 9.22
N LYS A 43 3.00 3.12 9.26
CA LYS A 43 3.63 4.04 8.29
C LYS A 43 3.57 3.52 6.85
N ASN A 44 3.83 2.23 6.65
CA ASN A 44 3.73 1.62 5.31
C ASN A 44 2.30 1.68 4.76
N VAL A 45 1.30 1.45 5.62
CA VAL A 45 -0.12 1.48 5.24
C VAL A 45 -0.58 2.91 5.01
N ASP A 46 -0.24 3.84 5.90
CA ASP A 46 -0.53 5.27 5.77
C ASP A 46 0.00 5.82 4.44
N PHE A 47 1.24 5.49 4.09
CA PHE A 47 1.80 5.88 2.80
C PHE A 47 0.96 5.36 1.63
N TYR A 48 0.48 4.11 1.69
CA TYR A 48 -0.38 3.56 0.65
C TYR A 48 -1.74 4.30 0.57
N ILE A 49 -2.48 4.37 1.67
CA ILE A 49 -3.88 4.83 1.66
C ILE A 49 -4.05 6.35 1.70
N ASN A 50 -3.10 7.09 2.27
CA ASN A 50 -3.18 8.55 2.45
C ASN A 50 -2.26 9.34 1.51
N SER A 51 -1.20 8.72 0.98
CA SER A 51 -0.31 9.37 0.01
C SER A 51 -0.59 8.87 -1.40
N TYR A 52 -0.41 7.58 -1.66
CA TYR A 52 -0.53 7.03 -3.01
C TYR A 52 -1.97 7.03 -3.53
N LEU A 53 -2.92 6.44 -2.80
CA LEU A 53 -4.32 6.35 -3.27
C LEU A 53 -4.98 7.71 -3.46
N LEU A 54 -4.47 8.75 -2.78
CA LEU A 54 -4.99 10.11 -2.90
C LEU A 54 -4.28 10.92 -3.98
N MET A 55 -3.14 10.46 -4.51
CA MET A 55 -2.25 11.26 -5.36
C MET A 55 -2.93 11.85 -6.59
N GLU A 56 -3.65 11.03 -7.35
CA GLU A 56 -4.35 11.48 -8.58
C GLU A 56 -5.83 11.75 -8.35
N GLN A 57 -6.46 10.99 -7.46
CA GLN A 57 -7.87 11.05 -7.15
C GLN A 57 -8.09 10.76 -5.67
N PRO A 58 -9.13 11.29 -5.02
CA PRO A 58 -9.41 11.01 -3.62
C PRO A 58 -10.07 9.63 -3.47
N LEU A 59 -9.33 8.55 -3.74
CA LEU A 59 -9.84 7.18 -3.66
C LEU A 59 -10.02 6.76 -2.20
N GLU A 60 -11.14 6.12 -1.90
CA GLU A 60 -11.42 5.55 -0.57
C GLU A 60 -10.55 4.30 -0.33
N MET A 61 -10.34 3.95 0.94
CA MET A 61 -9.47 2.82 1.35
C MET A 61 -9.79 1.50 0.60
N VAL A 62 -11.07 1.17 0.40
CA VAL A 62 -11.47 -0.06 -0.30
C VAL A 62 -10.93 -0.14 -1.73
N CYS A 63 -10.72 1.00 -2.42
CA CYS A 63 -10.16 1.01 -3.76
C CYS A 63 -8.71 0.51 -3.79
N GLY A 64 -8.01 0.54 -2.66
CA GLY A 64 -6.67 -0.02 -2.56
C GLY A 64 -6.64 -1.55 -2.59
N THR A 65 -7.78 -2.24 -2.57
CA THR A 65 -7.82 -3.70 -2.79
C THR A 65 -7.83 -4.09 -4.26
N TYR A 66 -8.11 -3.15 -5.16
CA TYR A 66 -8.19 -3.45 -6.58
C TYR A 66 -6.82 -3.86 -7.11
N SER A 67 -6.80 -4.94 -7.90
CA SER A 67 -5.59 -5.52 -8.48
C SER A 67 -4.71 -4.47 -9.17
N ASN A 68 -5.29 -3.60 -9.99
CA ASN A 68 -4.57 -2.54 -10.67
C ASN A 68 -3.94 -1.51 -9.70
N LYS A 69 -4.57 -1.21 -8.55
CA LYS A 69 -4.04 -0.22 -7.60
C LYS A 69 -2.87 -0.74 -6.79
N ILE A 70 -2.95 -1.98 -6.33
CA ILE A 70 -1.85 -2.59 -5.59
C ILE A 70 -0.67 -2.93 -6.52
N ALA A 71 -0.95 -3.37 -7.76
CA ALA A 71 0.08 -3.67 -8.74
C ALA A 71 0.83 -2.40 -9.17
N ASP A 72 0.11 -1.33 -9.50
CA ASP A 72 0.72 -0.03 -9.83
C ASP A 72 1.52 0.53 -8.64
N PHE A 73 1.04 0.36 -7.40
CA PHE A 73 1.76 0.81 -6.23
C PHE A 73 3.07 0.06 -6.01
N LEU A 74 3.02 -1.26 -5.84
CA LEU A 74 4.21 -2.05 -5.46
C LEU A 74 5.14 -2.34 -6.65
N GLY A 75 4.59 -2.40 -7.86
CA GLY A 75 5.31 -2.75 -9.09
C GLY A 75 5.80 -1.58 -9.93
N ASP A 76 5.27 -0.36 -9.76
CA ASP A 76 5.76 0.82 -10.49
C ASP A 76 6.09 1.98 -9.55
N PHE A 77 5.07 2.54 -8.90
CA PHE A 77 5.21 3.78 -8.13
C PHE A 77 6.24 3.64 -7.02
N PHE A 78 6.16 2.58 -6.20
CA PHE A 78 7.07 2.39 -5.09
C PHE A 78 8.50 2.20 -5.58
N ILE A 79 8.71 1.43 -6.66
CA ILE A 79 10.03 1.18 -7.23
C ILE A 79 10.65 2.47 -7.77
N ARG A 80 9.89 3.24 -8.55
CA ARG A 80 10.42 4.36 -9.33
C ARG A 80 10.39 5.70 -8.60
N LYS A 81 9.52 5.86 -7.61
CA LYS A 81 9.27 7.15 -6.95
C LYS A 81 9.72 7.20 -5.50
N CYS A 82 9.91 6.05 -4.84
CA CYS A 82 10.38 6.02 -3.46
C CYS A 82 11.89 5.79 -3.41
N MET A 83 12.65 6.80 -2.98
CA MET A 83 14.12 6.71 -2.87
C MET A 83 14.64 5.59 -1.96
N TRP A 84 13.79 5.09 -1.04
CA TRP A 84 14.12 3.99 -0.14
C TRP A 84 13.70 2.62 -0.68
N SER A 85 13.25 2.54 -1.93
CA SER A 85 12.81 1.29 -2.52
C SER A 85 13.96 0.30 -2.66
N THR A 86 13.74 -0.87 -2.09
CA THR A 86 14.59 -2.06 -2.16
C THR A 86 13.67 -3.29 -2.13
N PRO A 87 14.12 -4.46 -2.59
CA PRO A 87 13.32 -5.67 -2.49
C PRO A 87 12.83 -5.97 -1.07
N SER A 88 13.67 -5.69 -0.07
CA SER A 88 13.31 -5.86 1.35
C SER A 88 12.17 -4.93 1.78
N THR A 89 12.19 -3.66 1.34
CA THR A 89 11.13 -2.69 1.66
C THR A 89 9.83 -2.95 0.90
N ILE A 90 9.89 -3.48 -0.32
CA ILE A 90 8.69 -3.93 -1.04
C ILE A 90 8.03 -5.08 -0.29
N LYS A 91 8.79 -6.09 0.12
CA LYS A 91 8.28 -7.21 0.93
C LYS A 91 7.64 -6.73 2.23
N SER A 92 8.32 -5.87 2.99
CA SER A 92 7.79 -5.40 4.27
C SER A 92 6.55 -4.52 4.10
N THR A 93 6.49 -3.71 3.04
CA THR A 93 5.32 -2.90 2.68
C THR A 93 4.14 -3.79 2.29
N ALA A 94 4.36 -4.78 1.42
CA ALA A 94 3.35 -5.76 1.02
C ALA A 94 2.78 -6.52 2.22
N VAL A 95 3.63 -6.95 3.16
CA VAL A 95 3.19 -7.58 4.41
C VAL A 95 2.33 -6.64 5.25
N SER A 96 2.73 -5.37 5.35
CA SER A 96 1.98 -4.36 6.12
C SER A 96 0.57 -4.15 5.53
N ILE A 97 0.49 -4.02 4.20
CA ILE A 97 -0.76 -3.88 3.45
C ILE A 97 -1.66 -5.10 3.64
N ARG A 98 -1.13 -6.33 3.52
CA ARG A 98 -1.90 -7.56 3.75
C ARG A 98 -2.47 -7.61 5.17
N LYS A 99 -1.65 -7.29 6.18
CA LYS A 99 -2.10 -7.25 7.58
C LYS A 99 -3.21 -6.22 7.79
N PHE A 100 -3.08 -5.04 7.17
CA PHE A 100 -4.10 -4.01 7.24
C PHE A 100 -5.41 -4.46 6.64
N TYR A 101 -5.43 -4.94 5.40
CA TYR A 101 -6.68 -5.36 4.77
C TYR A 101 -7.26 -6.64 5.40
N SER A 102 -6.43 -7.50 6.02
CA SER A 102 -6.91 -8.58 6.89
C SER A 102 -7.68 -8.05 8.10
N SER A 103 -7.16 -7.02 8.77
CA SER A 103 -7.85 -6.34 9.87
C SER A 103 -9.16 -5.68 9.39
N MET A 104 -9.12 -5.00 8.23
CA MET A 104 -10.32 -4.39 7.65
C MET A 104 -11.40 -5.41 7.29
N LEU A 105 -11.01 -6.61 6.81
CA LEU A 105 -11.94 -7.71 6.56
C LEU A 105 -12.56 -8.23 7.85
N GLN A 106 -11.76 -8.47 8.89
CA GLN A 106 -12.25 -8.95 10.20
C GLN A 106 -13.25 -7.98 10.84
N ARG A 107 -13.11 -6.68 10.55
CA ARG A 107 -13.99 -5.61 11.01
C ARG A 107 -15.19 -5.35 10.10
N GLY A 108 -15.27 -6.03 8.96
CA GLY A 108 -16.38 -5.92 8.00
C GLY A 108 -16.36 -4.66 7.12
N TYR A 109 -15.23 -3.96 7.03
CA TYR A 109 -15.10 -2.78 6.16
C TYR A 109 -14.91 -3.12 4.68
N ILE A 110 -14.47 -4.34 4.39
CA ILE A 110 -14.31 -4.87 3.03
C ILE A 110 -14.93 -6.27 2.93
N LEU A 111 -15.18 -6.72 1.71
CA LEU A 111 -15.64 -8.08 1.43
C LEU A 111 -14.46 -9.06 1.33
N GLU A 112 -14.74 -10.34 1.52
CA GLU A 112 -13.75 -11.41 1.33
C GLU A 112 -13.16 -11.40 -0.08
N SER A 113 -13.98 -11.12 -1.10
CA SER A 113 -13.52 -10.97 -2.48
C SER A 113 -12.50 -9.85 -2.66
N ASN A 114 -12.64 -8.74 -1.95
CA ASN A 114 -11.67 -7.64 -1.98
C ASN A 114 -10.31 -8.10 -1.42
N TYR A 115 -10.32 -8.77 -0.27
CA TYR A 115 -9.09 -9.27 0.34
C TYR A 115 -8.43 -10.40 -0.47
N ALA A 116 -9.24 -11.26 -1.10
CA ALA A 116 -8.76 -12.33 -1.97
C ALA A 116 -8.07 -11.77 -3.22
N GLU A 117 -8.68 -10.79 -3.88
CA GLU A 117 -8.10 -10.12 -5.06
C GLU A 117 -6.75 -9.46 -4.73
N LEU A 118 -6.70 -8.68 -3.65
CA LEU A 118 -5.47 -8.05 -3.16
C LEU A 118 -4.37 -9.10 -2.92
N ASN A 119 -4.68 -10.19 -2.23
CA ASN A 119 -3.70 -11.23 -1.91
C ASN A 119 -3.19 -11.99 -3.13
N SER A 120 -4.09 -12.38 -4.04
CA SER A 120 -3.73 -13.04 -5.31
C SER A 120 -2.81 -12.14 -6.11
N THR A 121 -3.18 -10.86 -6.29
CA THR A 121 -2.35 -9.88 -7.01
C THR A 121 -0.94 -9.78 -6.42
N ILE A 122 -0.81 -9.61 -5.10
CA ILE A 122 0.52 -9.54 -4.47
C ILE A 122 1.25 -10.88 -4.62
N ASN A 123 0.59 -12.03 -4.46
CA ASN A 123 1.25 -13.34 -4.55
C ASN A 123 1.80 -13.63 -5.95
N GLU A 124 1.04 -13.32 -6.98
CA GLU A 124 1.39 -13.61 -8.37
C GLU A 124 2.54 -12.75 -8.87
N ASN A 125 2.61 -11.49 -8.42
CA ASN A 125 3.54 -10.51 -8.97
C ASN A 125 4.72 -10.17 -8.05
N LEU A 126 4.70 -10.56 -6.76
CA LEU A 126 5.75 -10.13 -5.81
C LEU A 126 7.15 -10.50 -6.28
N ILE A 127 7.37 -11.69 -6.85
CA ILE A 127 8.72 -12.08 -7.29
C ILE A 127 9.22 -11.17 -8.42
N GLU A 128 8.35 -10.83 -9.37
CA GLU A 128 8.67 -9.93 -10.48
C GLU A 128 9.02 -8.54 -9.98
N TRP A 129 8.19 -7.94 -9.12
CA TRP A 129 8.45 -6.61 -8.55
C TRP A 129 9.78 -6.54 -7.79
N LEU A 130 10.21 -7.64 -7.17
CA LEU A 130 11.50 -7.69 -6.46
C LEU A 130 12.67 -7.73 -7.45
N ILE A 131 12.54 -8.47 -8.55
CA ILE A 131 13.55 -8.53 -9.62
C ILE A 131 13.65 -7.16 -10.31
N GLU A 132 12.51 -6.55 -10.63
CA GLU A 132 12.45 -5.22 -11.25
C GLU A 132 13.04 -4.15 -10.34
N CYS A 133 12.76 -4.19 -9.03
CA CYS A 133 13.35 -3.26 -8.09
C CYS A 133 14.86 -3.41 -7.97
N GLU A 134 15.37 -4.65 -7.95
CA GLU A 134 16.81 -4.92 -7.91
C GLU A 134 17.47 -4.38 -9.18
N ALA A 135 16.91 -4.70 -10.35
CA ALA A 135 17.39 -4.23 -11.64
C ALA A 135 17.34 -2.70 -11.79
N PHE A 136 16.28 -2.05 -11.29
CA PHE A 136 16.14 -0.59 -11.33
C PHE A 136 17.16 0.13 -10.45
N ASN A 137 17.55 -0.48 -9.32
CA ASN A 137 18.51 0.08 -8.38
C ASN A 137 19.97 -0.15 -8.81
N ASP A 138 20.21 -1.01 -9.80
CA ASP A 138 21.53 -1.28 -10.35
C ASP A 138 21.79 -0.45 -11.62
N PRO A 139 22.71 0.54 -11.59
CA PRO A 139 22.98 1.39 -12.75
C PRO A 139 23.59 0.63 -13.94
N ASP A 140 24.16 -0.55 -13.73
CA ASP A 140 24.77 -1.37 -14.78
C ASP A 140 23.75 -2.31 -15.46
N THR A 141 22.55 -2.44 -14.89
CA THR A 141 21.46 -3.24 -15.44
C THR A 141 20.53 -2.38 -16.30
N PRO A 142 20.04 -2.87 -17.47
CA PRO A 142 19.04 -2.14 -18.24
C PRO A 142 17.80 -1.81 -17.40
N ASN A 143 17.39 -0.54 -17.42
CA ASN A 143 16.23 -0.09 -16.66
C ASN A 143 14.97 -0.86 -17.10
N PRO A 144 14.33 -1.64 -16.20
CA PRO A 144 13.19 -2.49 -16.55
C PRO A 144 11.96 -1.70 -17.00
N PHE A 145 11.91 -0.40 -16.69
CA PHE A 145 10.82 0.51 -17.06
C PHE A 145 11.13 1.39 -18.28
N ALA A 146 12.21 1.13 -19.02
CA ALA A 146 12.60 1.96 -20.16
C ALA A 146 11.68 1.83 -21.39
N PHE A 147 10.82 0.81 -21.45
CA PHE A 147 9.98 0.48 -22.60
C PHE A 147 8.50 0.90 -22.45
N PHE A 148 8.17 1.70 -21.43
CA PHE A 148 6.82 2.17 -21.14
C PHE A 148 6.76 3.70 -21.00
#